data_AF-A0A3B9P2J8-F1
#
_entry.id   AF-A0A3B9P2J8-F1
#
_cell.length_a   1.000
_cell.length_b   1.000
_cell.length_c   1.000
_cell.angle_alpha   90.00
_cell.angle_beta   90.00
_cell.angle_gamma   90.00
#
_symmetry.space_group_name_H-M   'P 1'
#
loop_
_entity.id
_entity.type
_entity.pdbx_description
1 polymer ?
#
loop_
_entity_poly.entity_id
_entity_poly.type
_entity_poly.pdbx_seq_one_letter_code
_entity_poly.pdbx_strand_id
1 'polypeptide(L)'
;LIILGGIKRIAAVTEKLGPLMAIIYVIGALSVIVMNYENIIPSFISIFADVFTGSSAAGGFLGASIAYAFNRGVNRGLFSNEAGQGSAPIAHAAAKAEHPVSEGMVAILEPFIDTIIICSITGLTLLSSGVWNEKHQNDFSFSDMMIMVGEVNRDVHGTALYEYFNGSEIGLDVVPISEFTGTLLVEEGIIKSDATVLHARSIAEEVLIHKGDQLYSGSLEIKDGRLEDPKGMTFSGKSLVHSAPLTAIAFNKGLFGDYGQYIVAIGLLLFAFSTAISWSYYGGRSVTYLFGVKYVNYYRIIYVIGFFLAAIIDTTIVWTFAGIAIALMTLPNLLGIFLLRKDMKDSIADYKNHVESVFQTKI
;
A
#
# COMPACT_ATOMS: atom_id res chain seq x y z
N LEU A 1 15.40 -14.36 -16.86
CA LEU A 1 15.77 -15.79 -16.75
C LEU A 1 14.61 -16.67 -16.26
N ILE A 2 13.95 -16.35 -15.14
CA ILE A 2 12.84 -17.16 -14.58
C ILE A 2 11.62 -17.16 -15.49
N ILE A 3 11.10 -15.96 -15.81
CA ILE A 3 9.91 -15.76 -16.65
C ILE A 3 10.06 -16.40 -18.04
N LEU A 4 11.26 -16.29 -18.64
CA LEU A 4 11.56 -16.88 -19.96
C LEU A 4 11.57 -18.42 -19.93
N GLY A 5 11.78 -19.04 -18.76
CA GLY A 5 11.77 -20.50 -18.59
C GLY A 5 10.38 -21.15 -18.58
N GLY A 6 9.31 -20.36 -18.69
CA GLY A 6 7.93 -20.86 -18.74
C GLY A 6 7.36 -21.34 -17.40
N ILE A 7 6.16 -21.91 -17.43
CA ILE A 7 5.34 -22.17 -16.23
C ILE A 7 6.02 -23.13 -15.24
N LYS A 8 6.72 -24.16 -15.71
CA LYS A 8 7.41 -25.13 -14.83
C LYS A 8 8.50 -24.45 -13.99
N ARG A 9 9.26 -23.52 -14.58
CA ARG A 9 10.30 -22.79 -13.86
C ARG A 9 9.73 -21.70 -12.96
N ILE A 10 8.64 -21.06 -13.38
CA ILE A 10 7.87 -20.13 -12.54
C ILE A 10 7.39 -20.86 -11.29
N ALA A 11 6.67 -21.97 -11.43
CA ALA A 11 6.16 -22.77 -10.32
C ALA A 11 7.28 -23.23 -9.37
N ALA A 12 8.38 -23.78 -9.90
CA ALA A 12 9.51 -24.26 -9.10
C ALA A 12 10.23 -23.16 -8.29
N VAL A 13 10.12 -21.89 -8.71
CA VAL A 13 10.63 -20.76 -7.93
C VAL A 13 9.58 -20.31 -6.91
N THR A 14 8.34 -20.10 -7.35
CA THR A 14 7.26 -19.59 -6.51
C THR A 14 6.96 -20.52 -5.32
N GLU A 15 7.01 -21.84 -5.51
CA GLU A 15 6.78 -22.83 -4.45
C GLU A 15 7.79 -22.72 -3.30
N LYS A 16 8.99 -22.20 -3.56
CA LYS A 16 10.06 -22.00 -2.56
C LYS A 16 10.05 -20.57 -2.03
N LEU A 17 9.86 -19.62 -2.93
CA LEU A 17 9.92 -18.20 -2.64
C LEU A 17 8.78 -17.76 -1.72
N GLY A 18 7.55 -18.21 -1.98
CA GLY A 18 6.36 -17.84 -1.22
C GLY A 18 6.46 -18.21 0.28
N PRO A 19 6.73 -19.49 0.62
CA PRO A 19 6.91 -19.89 2.02
C PRO A 19 8.11 -19.20 2.67
N LEU A 20 9.23 -19.06 1.95
CA LEU A 20 10.44 -18.42 2.49
C LEU A 20 10.19 -16.96 2.87
N MET A 21 9.59 -16.17 1.97
CA MET A 21 9.32 -14.75 2.24
C MET A 21 8.30 -14.58 3.37
N ALA A 22 7.27 -15.42 3.43
CA ALA A 22 6.28 -15.39 4.51
C ALA A 22 6.90 -15.72 5.86
N ILE A 23 7.73 -16.76 5.95
CA ILE A 23 8.42 -17.15 7.19
C ILE A 23 9.35 -16.04 7.69
N ILE A 24 10.19 -15.49 6.81
CA ILE A 24 11.11 -14.39 7.17
C ILE A 24 10.32 -13.21 7.72
N TYR A 25 9.25 -12.82 7.03
CA TYR A 25 8.44 -11.68 7.41
C TYR A 25 7.69 -11.92 8.73
N VAL A 26 7.03 -13.07 8.90
CA VAL A 26 6.28 -13.43 10.11
C VAL A 26 7.19 -13.52 11.32
N ILE A 27 8.40 -14.08 11.19
CA ILE A 27 9.37 -14.10 12.30
C ILE A 27 9.75 -12.68 12.73
N GLY A 28 10.04 -11.80 11.77
CA GLY A 28 10.34 -10.40 12.07
C GLY A 28 9.17 -9.69 12.75
N ALA A 29 7.96 -9.85 12.21
CA ALA A 29 6.76 -9.23 12.76
C ALA A 29 6.42 -9.73 14.18
N LEU A 30 6.49 -11.03 14.41
CA LEU A 30 6.30 -11.63 15.73
C LEU A 30 7.36 -11.16 16.73
N SER A 31 8.60 -10.94 16.28
CA SER A 31 9.65 -10.40 17.16
C SER A 31 9.30 -9.02 17.71
N VAL A 32 8.63 -8.17 16.92
CA VAL A 32 8.15 -6.86 17.35
C VAL A 32 6.96 -6.99 18.29
N ILE A 33 5.98 -7.83 17.91
CA ILE A 33 4.75 -8.03 18.69
C ILE A 33 5.09 -8.57 20.09
N VAL A 34 5.97 -9.56 20.18
CA VAL A 34 6.40 -10.13 21.47
C VAL A 34 7.17 -9.11 22.29
N MET A 35 8.02 -8.29 21.68
CA MET A 35 8.77 -7.28 22.42
C MET A 35 7.93 -6.11 22.90
N ASN A 36 6.75 -5.93 22.31
CA ASN A 36 5.80 -4.87 22.66
C ASN A 36 4.46 -5.49 23.10
N TYR A 37 4.50 -6.61 23.83
CA TYR A 37 3.32 -7.39 24.18
C TYR A 37 2.27 -6.59 24.97
N GLU A 38 2.71 -5.62 25.76
CA GLU A 38 1.86 -4.72 26.55
C GLU A 38 0.91 -3.90 25.67
N ASN A 39 1.34 -3.61 24.44
CA ASN A 39 0.57 -2.83 23.48
C ASN A 39 -0.36 -3.68 22.61
N ILE A 40 -0.37 -5.01 22.74
CA ILE A 40 -1.24 -5.89 21.92
C ILE A 40 -2.72 -5.57 22.18
N ILE A 41 -3.15 -5.60 23.45
CA ILE A 41 -4.55 -5.34 23.81
C ILE A 41 -4.94 -3.90 23.47
N PRO A 42 -4.16 -2.86 23.84
CA PRO A 42 -4.42 -1.49 23.40
C PRO A 42 -4.55 -1.34 21.88
N SER A 43 -3.70 -2.04 21.11
CA SER A 43 -3.75 -2.02 19.64
C SER A 43 -5.03 -2.63 19.08
N PHE A 44 -5.49 -3.76 19.65
CA PHE A 44 -6.76 -4.35 19.24
C PHE A 44 -7.93 -3.42 19.56
N ILE A 45 -7.92 -2.77 20.73
CA ILE A 45 -8.94 -1.79 21.09
C ILE A 45 -8.91 -0.61 20.12
N SER A 46 -7.74 -0.08 19.77
CA SER A 46 -7.61 1.08 18.89
C SER A 46 -8.15 0.80 17.49
N ILE A 47 -7.92 -0.40 16.93
CA ILE A 47 -8.48 -0.80 15.62
C ILE A 47 -9.99 -0.63 15.57
N PHE A 48 -10.72 -0.98 16.63
CA PHE A 48 -12.18 -0.85 16.64
C PHE A 48 -12.62 0.53 17.16
N ALA A 49 -11.98 1.07 18.19
CA ALA A 49 -12.37 2.34 18.79
C ALA A 49 -12.14 3.52 17.84
N ASP A 50 -10.98 3.62 17.20
CA ASP A 50 -10.67 4.74 16.29
C ASP A 50 -11.51 4.71 15.01
N VAL A 51 -11.91 3.52 14.57
CA VAL A 51 -12.78 3.33 13.39
C VAL A 51 -14.21 3.80 13.65
N PHE A 52 -14.70 3.87 14.89
CA PHE A 52 -16.07 4.32 15.20
C PHE A 52 -16.14 5.70 15.88
N THR A 53 -15.02 6.20 16.42
CA THR A 53 -14.99 7.49 17.13
C THR A 53 -14.53 8.66 16.25
N GLY A 54 -13.94 8.39 15.07
CA GLY A 54 -13.47 9.44 14.16
C GLY A 54 -12.43 10.31 14.82
N SER A 55 -11.32 9.71 15.27
CA SER A 55 -10.38 10.39 16.17
C SER A 55 -9.53 11.43 15.43
N SER A 56 -10.00 12.68 15.44
CA SER A 56 -9.14 13.86 15.24
C SER A 56 -8.18 14.09 16.44
N ALA A 57 -8.34 13.35 17.55
CA ALA A 57 -7.77 13.70 18.85
C ALA A 57 -6.64 12.79 19.38
N ALA A 58 -6.44 11.56 18.88
CA ALA A 58 -5.59 10.59 19.59
C ALA A 58 -4.13 10.48 19.11
N GLY A 59 -3.79 10.98 17.91
CA GLY A 59 -2.41 10.89 17.40
C GLY A 59 -1.98 12.02 16.47
N GLY A 60 -0.70 12.06 16.10
CA GLY A 60 -0.08 13.07 15.22
C GLY A 60 -0.57 13.06 13.76
N PHE A 61 -1.55 12.21 13.43
CA PHE A 61 -2.12 12.02 12.10
C PHE A 61 -3.41 12.83 11.94
N LEU A 62 -3.41 13.74 10.98
CA LEU A 62 -4.47 14.72 10.73
C LEU A 62 -5.56 14.17 9.80
N GLY A 63 -6.81 14.49 10.10
CA GLY A 63 -7.95 14.13 9.25
C GLY A 63 -8.25 12.63 9.22
N ALA A 64 -7.96 11.88 10.29
CA ALA A 64 -8.43 10.50 10.46
C ALA A 64 -9.95 10.47 10.62
N SER A 65 -10.66 10.27 9.52
CA SER A 65 -12.09 9.98 9.53
C SER A 65 -12.36 8.49 9.27
N ILE A 66 -13.54 8.02 9.69
CA ILE A 66 -14.04 6.67 9.38
C ILE A 66 -14.06 6.46 7.86
N ALA A 67 -14.55 7.44 7.11
CA ALA A 67 -14.62 7.38 5.66
C ALA A 67 -13.22 7.29 5.04
N TYR A 68 -12.24 8.04 5.55
CA TYR A 68 -10.85 7.96 5.10
C TYR A 68 -10.24 6.58 5.40
N ALA A 69 -10.37 6.10 6.64
CA ALA A 69 -9.85 4.80 7.06
C ALA A 69 -10.48 3.66 6.24
N PHE A 70 -11.79 3.69 6.04
CA PHE A 70 -12.51 2.72 5.23
C PHE A 70 -12.07 2.76 3.77
N ASN A 71 -12.06 3.92 3.12
CA ASN A 71 -11.63 4.04 1.72
C ASN A 71 -10.18 3.59 1.53
N ARG A 72 -9.26 4.02 2.41
CA ARG A 72 -7.87 3.58 2.34
C ARG A 72 -7.73 2.08 2.60
N GLY A 73 -8.45 1.54 3.58
CA GLY A 73 -8.44 0.12 3.92
C GLY A 73 -8.96 -0.75 2.78
N VAL A 74 -10.13 -0.42 2.21
CA VAL A 74 -10.71 -1.13 1.07
C VAL A 74 -9.80 -1.03 -0.15
N ASN A 75 -9.35 0.19 -0.51
CA ASN A 75 -8.47 0.37 -1.66
C ASN A 75 -7.19 -0.47 -1.49
N ARG A 76 -6.47 -0.32 -0.37
CA ARG A 76 -5.22 -1.08 -0.15
C ARG A 76 -5.45 -2.59 -0.05
N GLY A 77 -6.55 -3.02 0.56
CA GLY A 77 -6.94 -4.44 0.64
C GLY A 77 -7.17 -5.06 -0.73
N LEU A 78 -7.97 -4.42 -1.58
CA LEU A 78 -8.24 -4.87 -2.95
C LEU A 78 -6.98 -4.91 -3.82
N PHE A 79 -6.03 -4.01 -3.57
CA PHE A 79 -4.72 -4.02 -4.23
C PHE A 79 -3.82 -5.17 -3.76
N SER A 80 -3.92 -5.58 -2.48
CA SER A 80 -3.10 -6.64 -1.89
C SER A 80 -3.57 -8.02 -2.31
N ASN A 81 -4.86 -8.30 -2.13
CA ASN A 81 -5.43 -9.63 -2.35
C ASN A 81 -6.03 -9.85 -3.75
N GLU A 82 -5.95 -8.85 -4.62
CA GLU A 82 -6.44 -8.89 -6.00
C GLU A 82 -7.95 -9.24 -6.13
N ALA A 83 -8.73 -9.03 -5.07
CA ALA A 83 -10.15 -9.37 -5.06
C ALA A 83 -10.93 -8.57 -6.11
N GLY A 84 -11.74 -9.27 -6.90
CA GLY A 84 -12.55 -8.69 -7.97
C GLY A 84 -11.80 -8.34 -9.25
N GLN A 85 -10.45 -8.36 -9.26
CA GLN A 85 -9.65 -8.00 -10.44
C GLN A 85 -9.69 -9.09 -11.54
N GLY A 86 -9.88 -10.36 -11.16
CA GLY A 86 -9.96 -11.48 -12.11
C GLY A 86 -8.60 -12.03 -12.57
N SER A 87 -7.50 -11.54 -12.00
CA SER A 87 -6.13 -11.98 -12.25
C SER A 87 -5.81 -13.33 -11.61
N ALA A 88 -6.08 -13.51 -10.32
CA ALA A 88 -5.75 -14.73 -9.57
C ALA A 88 -6.32 -16.03 -10.21
N PRO A 89 -7.58 -16.09 -10.69
CA PRO A 89 -8.12 -17.27 -11.37
C PRO A 89 -7.31 -17.73 -12.60
N ILE A 90 -6.50 -16.86 -13.21
CA ILE A 90 -5.64 -17.21 -14.35
C ILE A 90 -4.54 -18.20 -13.93
N ALA A 91 -3.99 -18.07 -12.71
CA ALA A 91 -3.06 -19.05 -12.15
C ALA A 91 -3.77 -20.37 -11.86
N HIS A 92 -4.89 -20.30 -11.13
CA HIS A 92 -5.67 -21.48 -10.72
C HIS A 92 -6.18 -22.30 -11.91
N ALA A 93 -6.52 -21.67 -13.04
CA ALA A 93 -6.93 -22.37 -14.25
C ALA A 93 -5.84 -23.28 -14.84
N ALA A 94 -4.58 -23.15 -14.42
CA ALA A 94 -3.48 -24.03 -14.83
C ALA A 94 -3.21 -25.18 -13.85
N ALA A 95 -3.87 -25.18 -12.68
CA ALA A 95 -3.78 -26.26 -11.71
C ALA A 95 -4.44 -27.54 -12.27
N LYS A 96 -3.93 -28.69 -11.84
CA LYS A 96 -4.55 -29.99 -12.15
C LYS A 96 -5.54 -30.32 -11.04
N ALA A 97 -6.76 -29.83 -11.19
CA ALA A 97 -7.87 -30.14 -10.30
C ALA A 97 -8.91 -30.99 -11.02
N GLU A 98 -9.47 -31.97 -10.31
CA GLU A 98 -10.55 -32.82 -10.85
C GLU A 98 -11.87 -32.06 -10.93
N HIS A 99 -12.10 -31.13 -9.99
CA HIS A 99 -13.29 -30.28 -9.94
C HIS A 99 -12.90 -28.80 -9.89
N PRO A 100 -13.59 -27.91 -10.63
CA PRO A 100 -13.27 -26.48 -10.62
C PRO A 100 -13.48 -25.85 -9.24
N VAL A 101 -14.47 -26.35 -8.47
CA VAL A 101 -14.77 -25.84 -7.13
C VAL A 101 -13.68 -26.21 -6.12
N SER A 102 -13.03 -27.38 -6.24
CA SER A 102 -11.94 -27.73 -5.33
C SER A 102 -10.77 -26.76 -5.47
N GLU A 103 -10.42 -26.39 -6.70
CA GLU A 103 -9.40 -25.37 -6.95
C GLU A 103 -9.87 -23.98 -6.50
N GLY A 104 -11.15 -23.65 -6.70
CA GLY A 104 -11.75 -22.42 -6.18
C GLY A 104 -11.64 -22.29 -4.65
N MET A 105 -11.75 -23.40 -3.91
CA MET A 105 -11.53 -23.40 -2.45
C MET A 105 -10.07 -23.13 -2.08
N VAL A 106 -9.11 -23.65 -2.87
CA VAL A 106 -7.69 -23.32 -2.70
C VAL A 106 -7.44 -21.85 -2.99
N ALA A 107 -8.06 -21.29 -4.03
CA ALA A 107 -7.94 -19.87 -4.37
C ALA A 107 -8.43 -18.93 -3.26
N ILE A 108 -9.44 -19.33 -2.48
CA ILE A 108 -9.93 -18.54 -1.33
C ILE A 108 -8.88 -18.45 -0.20
N LEU A 109 -7.92 -19.37 -0.14
CA LEU A 109 -6.82 -19.28 0.83
C LEU A 109 -5.89 -18.10 0.54
N GLU A 110 -5.81 -17.61 -0.70
CA GLU A 110 -4.96 -16.47 -1.06
C GLU A 110 -5.35 -15.19 -0.29
N PRO A 111 -6.58 -14.65 -0.40
CA PRO A 111 -6.99 -13.47 0.38
C PRO A 111 -6.98 -13.72 1.88
N PHE A 112 -7.22 -14.96 2.33
CA PHE A 112 -7.14 -15.30 3.76
C PHE A 112 -5.70 -15.18 4.28
N ILE A 113 -4.74 -15.81 3.61
CA ILE A 113 -3.33 -15.75 4.01
C ILE A 113 -2.81 -14.30 3.86
N ASP A 114 -3.07 -13.65 2.73
CA ASP A 114 -2.61 -12.29 2.49
C ASP A 114 -3.20 -11.29 3.48
N THR A 115 -4.53 -11.12 3.49
CA THR A 115 -5.18 -10.04 4.24
C THR A 115 -5.39 -10.40 5.70
N ILE A 116 -5.92 -11.59 6.00
CA ILE A 116 -6.32 -11.95 7.38
C ILE A 116 -5.12 -12.38 8.23
N ILE A 117 -4.09 -12.97 7.63
CA ILE A 117 -2.88 -13.37 8.35
C ILE A 117 -1.80 -12.30 8.19
N ILE A 118 -1.26 -12.11 7.00
CA ILE A 118 -0.05 -11.30 6.80
C ILE A 118 -0.31 -9.80 7.03
N CYS A 119 -1.37 -9.23 6.44
CA CYS A 119 -1.69 -7.82 6.66
C CYS A 119 -2.15 -7.55 8.09
N SER A 120 -2.91 -8.44 8.73
CA SER A 120 -3.30 -8.28 10.14
C SER A 120 -2.10 -8.34 11.09
N ILE A 121 -1.17 -9.28 10.87
CA ILE A 121 0.09 -9.32 11.64
C ILE A 121 0.89 -8.03 11.41
N THR A 122 0.97 -7.54 10.17
CA THR A 122 1.63 -6.27 9.86
C THR A 122 0.98 -5.10 10.59
N GLY A 123 -0.35 -4.99 10.54
CA GLY A 123 -1.10 -3.95 11.22
C GLY A 123 -0.88 -3.99 12.74
N LEU A 124 -0.90 -5.19 13.33
CA LEU A 124 -0.62 -5.37 14.75
C LEU A 124 0.83 -4.99 15.09
N THR A 125 1.82 -5.37 14.27
CA THR A 125 3.23 -4.95 14.43
C THR A 125 3.36 -3.42 14.43
N LEU A 126 2.70 -2.73 13.48
CA LEU A 126 2.72 -1.26 13.42
C LEU A 126 2.11 -0.63 14.67
N LEU A 127 0.94 -1.11 15.09
CA LEU A 127 0.25 -0.56 16.26
C LEU A 127 0.96 -0.86 17.57
N SER A 128 1.40 -2.12 17.77
CA SER A 128 2.06 -2.54 19.01
C SER A 128 3.41 -1.86 19.20
N SER A 129 4.11 -1.55 18.12
CA SER A 129 5.38 -0.82 18.17
C SER A 129 5.26 0.67 18.52
N GLY A 130 4.06 1.25 18.43
CA GLY A 130 3.79 2.66 18.73
C GLY A 130 4.30 3.68 17.69
N VAL A 131 5.13 3.26 16.73
CA VAL A 131 5.83 4.17 15.80
C VAL A 131 4.92 4.95 14.86
N TRP A 132 3.67 4.51 14.69
CA TRP A 132 2.65 5.16 13.87
C TRP A 132 2.22 6.53 14.41
N ASN A 133 2.47 6.79 15.70
CA ASN A 133 2.12 8.04 16.37
C ASN A 133 3.36 8.94 16.62
N GLU A 134 4.54 8.51 16.21
CA GLU A 134 5.79 9.22 16.43
C GLU A 134 6.21 9.95 15.15
N LYS A 135 6.69 11.19 15.27
CA LYS A 135 7.36 11.88 14.17
C LYS A 135 8.80 11.39 14.06
N HIS A 136 9.21 11.06 12.84
CA HIS A 136 10.57 10.59 12.54
C HIS A 136 11.22 11.55 11.57
N GLN A 137 12.55 11.67 11.65
CA GLN A 137 13.32 12.38 10.66
C GLN A 137 13.21 11.63 9.32
N ASN A 138 12.69 12.29 8.29
CA ASN A 138 12.60 11.72 6.94
C ASN A 138 12.68 12.81 5.85
N ASP A 139 12.88 12.33 4.62
CA ASP A 139 12.70 13.14 3.42
C ASP A 139 11.22 13.13 3.04
N PHE A 140 10.68 14.29 2.72
CA PHE A 140 9.28 14.48 2.42
C PHE A 140 8.99 14.16 0.96
N SER A 141 8.02 13.28 0.73
CA SER A 141 7.51 13.06 -0.62
C SER A 141 6.69 14.27 -1.04
N PHE A 142 7.01 14.87 -2.19
CA PHE A 142 6.24 15.99 -2.74
C PHE A 142 4.76 15.66 -2.97
N SER A 143 4.42 14.38 -3.19
CA SER A 143 3.03 13.93 -3.34
C SER A 143 2.21 14.02 -2.05
N ASP A 144 2.88 13.98 -0.90
CA ASP A 144 2.27 13.95 0.43
C ASP A 144 2.59 15.21 1.22
N MET A 145 3.21 16.21 0.57
CA MET A 145 3.60 17.49 1.15
C MET A 145 2.66 18.60 0.69
N MET A 146 2.35 19.50 1.62
CA MET A 146 1.56 20.71 1.37
C MET A 146 2.10 21.87 2.20
N ILE A 147 2.18 23.05 1.61
CA ILE A 147 2.59 24.27 2.32
C ILE A 147 1.36 25.13 2.58
N MET A 148 1.14 25.46 3.84
CA MET A 148 0.01 26.27 4.32
C MET A 148 0.49 27.68 4.65
N VAL A 149 -0.40 28.67 4.50
CA VAL A 149 -0.15 30.04 4.96
C VAL A 149 -0.18 30.09 6.49
N GLY A 150 0.78 30.80 7.08
CA GLY A 150 0.81 31.07 8.51
C GLY A 150 1.35 29.93 9.36
N GLU A 151 1.36 30.17 10.67
CA GLU A 151 1.60 29.16 11.69
C GLU A 151 0.35 28.29 11.92
N VAL A 152 0.38 27.08 11.37
CA VAL A 152 -0.69 26.09 11.54
C VAL A 152 -0.31 25.15 12.68
N ASN A 153 -1.08 25.20 13.76
CA ASN A 153 -0.96 24.30 14.91
C ASN A 153 -2.27 23.54 15.20
N ARG A 154 -2.15 22.42 15.90
CA ARG A 154 -3.28 21.51 16.17
C ARG A 154 -4.31 22.10 17.12
N ASP A 155 -3.88 22.87 18.11
CA ASP A 155 -4.77 23.39 19.16
C ASP A 155 -5.76 24.42 18.62
N VAL A 156 -5.31 25.25 17.66
CA VAL A 156 -6.12 26.28 17.03
C VAL A 156 -6.80 25.77 15.75
N HIS A 157 -6.10 24.98 14.93
CA HIS A 157 -6.56 24.61 13.59
C HIS A 157 -7.00 23.14 13.46
N GLY A 158 -7.13 22.40 14.57
CA GLY A 158 -7.45 20.97 14.54
C GLY A 158 -8.73 20.64 13.74
N THR A 159 -9.79 21.44 13.93
CA THR A 159 -11.05 21.30 13.18
C THR A 159 -10.86 21.64 11.70
N ALA A 160 -10.19 22.75 11.40
CA ALA A 160 -9.90 23.18 10.03
C ALA A 160 -9.10 22.13 9.25
N LEU A 161 -8.08 21.55 9.89
CA LEU A 161 -7.24 20.48 9.33
C LEU A 161 -8.06 19.21 9.09
N TYR A 162 -8.95 18.85 10.02
CA TYR A 162 -9.85 17.71 9.84
C TYR A 162 -10.78 17.90 8.65
N GLU A 163 -11.41 19.08 8.52
CA GLU A 163 -12.33 19.40 7.43
C GLU A 163 -11.60 19.43 6.08
N TYR A 164 -10.44 20.10 6.03
CA TYR A 164 -9.57 20.19 4.86
C TYR A 164 -9.21 18.80 4.30
N PHE A 165 -8.72 17.90 5.15
CA PHE A 165 -8.30 16.56 4.71
C PHE A 165 -9.45 15.61 4.34
N ASN A 166 -10.68 15.96 4.68
CA ASN A 166 -11.88 15.19 4.36
C ASN A 166 -12.74 15.82 3.26
N GLY A 167 -12.37 17.00 2.75
CA GLY A 167 -13.13 17.72 1.73
C GLY A 167 -14.49 18.23 2.24
N SER A 168 -14.61 18.45 3.55
CA SER A 168 -15.80 19.05 4.16
C SER A 168 -15.73 20.57 4.07
N GLU A 169 -16.89 21.23 3.98
CA GLU A 169 -16.93 22.70 4.09
C GLU A 169 -16.41 23.13 5.46
N ILE A 170 -15.53 24.14 5.47
CA ILE A 170 -14.98 24.69 6.70
C ILE A 170 -16.08 25.53 7.37
N GLY A 171 -16.43 25.18 8.61
CA GLY A 171 -17.46 25.88 9.37
C GLY A 171 -17.13 27.37 9.56
N LEU A 172 -18.15 28.23 9.58
CA LEU A 172 -17.99 29.69 9.72
C LEU A 172 -17.26 30.13 11.01
N ASP A 173 -17.30 29.30 12.06
CA ASP A 173 -16.67 29.55 13.36
C ASP A 173 -15.27 28.93 13.50
N VAL A 174 -14.70 28.39 12.41
CA VAL A 174 -13.40 27.72 12.40
C VAL A 174 -12.33 28.68 11.87
N VAL A 175 -11.16 28.73 12.54
CA VAL A 175 -10.02 29.51 12.05
C VAL A 175 -9.59 28.94 10.70
N PRO A 176 -9.69 29.72 9.60
CA PRO A 176 -9.47 29.18 8.27
C PRO A 176 -7.98 28.87 8.07
N ILE A 177 -7.72 27.76 7.39
CA ILE A 177 -6.41 27.45 6.82
C ILE A 177 -6.48 27.62 5.31
N SER A 178 -5.38 28.06 4.71
CA SER A 178 -5.30 28.24 3.26
C SER A 178 -3.96 27.74 2.74
N GLU A 179 -4.00 27.20 1.53
CA GLU A 179 -2.82 26.73 0.82
C GLU A 179 -1.96 27.92 0.42
N PHE A 180 -0.64 27.82 0.64
CA PHE A 180 0.30 28.89 0.31
C PHE A 180 0.40 29.04 -1.22
N THR A 181 0.27 30.27 -1.72
CA THR A 181 0.54 30.61 -3.12
C THR A 181 1.39 31.88 -3.17
N GLY A 182 2.51 31.80 -3.87
CA GLY A 182 3.48 32.87 -4.03
C GLY A 182 4.91 32.42 -3.75
N THR A 183 5.77 33.38 -3.45
CA THR A 183 7.20 33.14 -3.26
C THR A 183 7.53 32.78 -1.80
N LEU A 184 8.01 31.57 -1.60
CA LEU A 184 8.52 31.07 -0.33
C LEU A 184 10.01 31.42 -0.20
N LEU A 185 10.35 32.24 0.80
CA LEU A 185 11.72 32.65 1.08
C LEU A 185 12.39 31.63 2.00
N VAL A 186 13.58 31.18 1.61
CA VAL A 186 14.38 30.19 2.33
C VAL A 186 15.79 30.74 2.51
N GLU A 187 16.32 30.64 3.72
CA GLU A 187 17.71 30.99 4.03
C GLU A 187 18.36 29.86 4.84
N GLU A 188 19.51 29.38 4.37
CA GLU A 188 20.25 28.27 4.99
C GLU A 188 19.37 27.03 5.21
N GLY A 189 18.49 26.75 4.25
CA GLY A 189 17.53 25.65 4.28
C GLY A 189 16.29 25.89 5.14
N ILE A 190 16.22 27.00 5.88
CA ILE A 190 15.11 27.31 6.79
C ILE A 190 14.12 28.25 6.10
N ILE A 191 12.83 27.91 6.18
CA ILE A 191 11.74 28.75 5.66
C ILE A 191 11.64 30.03 6.51
N LYS A 192 11.71 31.19 5.86
CA LYS A 192 11.56 32.52 6.49
C LYS A 192 10.19 33.15 6.26
N SER A 193 9.47 32.70 5.23
CA SER A 193 8.07 33.07 5.03
C SER A 193 7.19 32.54 6.16
N ASP A 194 6.10 33.24 6.45
CA ASP A 194 5.06 32.79 7.38
C ASP A 194 4.26 31.64 6.75
N ALA A 195 4.80 30.43 6.88
CA ALA A 195 4.29 29.23 6.25
C ALA A 195 4.57 27.98 7.07
N THR A 196 3.64 27.04 7.06
CA THR A 196 3.76 25.75 7.74
C THR A 196 3.77 24.62 6.72
N VAL A 197 4.71 23.68 6.86
CA VAL A 197 4.76 22.49 6.01
C VAL A 197 3.95 21.37 6.66
N LEU A 198 3.03 20.80 5.91
CA LEU A 198 2.37 19.54 6.22
C LEU A 198 3.03 18.44 5.39
N HIS A 199 3.29 17.30 5.98
CA HIS A 199 3.77 16.10 5.29
C HIS A 199 3.09 14.86 5.86
N ALA A 200 2.68 13.92 5.01
CA ALA A 200 2.08 12.64 5.44
C ALA A 200 0.87 12.82 6.38
N ARG A 201 0.04 13.86 6.13
CA ARG A 201 -1.06 14.29 7.02
C ARG A 201 -0.58 14.56 8.44
N SER A 202 0.58 15.19 8.60
CA SER A 202 1.10 15.65 9.88
C SER A 202 1.73 17.03 9.73
N ILE A 203 1.74 17.82 10.79
CA ILE A 203 2.46 19.09 10.84
C ILE A 203 3.96 18.76 10.94
N ALA A 204 4.74 19.15 9.94
CA ALA A 204 6.17 18.89 9.93
C ALA A 204 6.91 19.83 10.89
N GLU A 205 7.96 19.33 11.52
CA GLU A 205 8.84 20.06 12.43
C GLU A 205 10.26 20.05 11.90
N GLU A 206 11.07 21.05 12.28
CA GLU A 206 12.50 21.12 11.95
C GLU A 206 12.76 20.97 10.44
N VAL A 207 11.93 21.61 9.61
CA VAL A 207 12.00 21.47 8.15
C VAL A 207 13.24 22.18 7.60
N LEU A 208 14.04 21.41 6.87
CA LEU A 208 15.22 21.86 6.13
C LEU A 208 15.06 21.56 4.65
N ILE A 209 15.43 22.54 3.83
CA ILE A 209 15.36 22.48 2.38
C ILE A 209 16.78 22.42 1.81
N HIS A 210 17.02 21.42 0.98
CA HIS A 210 18.28 21.20 0.29
C HIS A 210 18.09 21.29 -1.22
N LYS A 211 19.16 21.67 -1.92
CA LYS A 211 19.28 21.53 -3.38
C LYS A 211 20.51 20.67 -3.69
N GLY A 212 20.29 19.41 -4.05
CA GLY A 212 21.33 18.39 -3.97
C GLY A 212 21.82 18.22 -2.52
N ASP A 213 23.14 18.25 -2.30
CA ASP A 213 23.74 18.05 -0.97
C ASP A 213 23.94 19.35 -0.15
N GLN A 214 23.43 20.50 -0.62
CA GLN A 214 23.64 21.80 0.02
C GLN A 214 22.33 22.40 0.54
N LEU A 215 22.41 23.09 1.68
CA LEU A 215 21.31 23.89 2.22
C LEU A 215 20.91 24.97 1.22
N TYR A 216 19.61 25.07 0.95
CA TYR A 216 19.08 25.99 -0.04
C TYR A 216 18.90 27.39 0.55
N SER A 217 19.39 28.41 -0.16
CA SER A 217 19.08 29.81 0.11
C SER A 217 18.55 30.45 -1.18
N GLY A 218 17.37 31.03 -1.11
CA GLY A 218 16.70 31.65 -2.26
C GLY A 218 15.18 31.62 -2.14
N SER A 219 14.53 31.86 -3.26
CA SER A 219 13.07 31.85 -3.39
C SER A 219 12.58 30.57 -4.06
N LEU A 220 11.47 30.02 -3.58
CA LEU A 220 10.74 28.93 -4.24
C LEU A 220 9.35 29.40 -4.62
N GLU A 221 8.93 29.10 -5.84
CA GLU A 221 7.56 29.40 -6.30
C GLU A 221 6.63 28.27 -5.89
N ILE A 222 5.64 28.61 -5.06
CA ILE A 222 4.63 27.69 -4.54
C ILE A 222 3.29 28.11 -5.11
N LYS A 223 2.50 27.14 -5.57
CA LYS A 223 1.15 27.35 -6.07
C LYS A 223 0.23 26.28 -5.51
N ASP A 224 -0.91 26.70 -4.98
CA ASP A 224 -1.90 25.79 -4.37
C ASP A 224 -1.22 24.84 -3.36
N GLY A 225 -0.32 25.40 -2.54
CA GLY A 225 0.43 24.69 -1.51
C GLY A 225 1.50 23.73 -2.02
N ARG A 226 1.76 23.69 -3.33
CA ARG A 226 2.71 22.77 -3.98
C ARG A 226 3.87 23.51 -4.63
N LEU A 227 5.03 22.89 -4.59
CA LEU A 227 6.23 23.40 -5.25
C LEU A 227 6.10 23.22 -6.77
N GLU A 228 6.24 24.30 -7.54
CA GLU A 228 6.10 24.27 -9.00
C GLU A 228 7.28 23.56 -9.69
N ASP A 229 8.52 23.76 -9.22
CA ASP A 229 9.71 23.08 -9.74
C ASP A 229 10.45 22.29 -8.63
N PRO A 230 10.07 21.02 -8.42
CA PRO A 230 10.69 20.18 -7.40
C PRO A 230 12.08 19.63 -7.80
N LYS A 231 12.57 19.91 -9.01
CA LYS A 231 13.78 19.24 -9.53
C LYS A 231 15.01 19.58 -8.70
N GLY A 232 15.62 18.53 -8.15
CA GLY A 232 16.83 18.62 -7.34
C GLY A 232 16.61 19.27 -5.97
N MET A 233 15.35 19.52 -5.59
CA MET A 233 14.98 20.02 -4.26
C MET A 233 14.63 18.85 -3.35
N THR A 234 15.00 18.96 -2.08
CA THR A 234 14.65 17.98 -1.05
C THR A 234 14.16 18.73 0.18
N PHE A 235 12.95 18.40 0.64
CA PHE A 235 12.43 18.86 1.92
C PHE A 235 12.62 17.70 2.91
N SER A 236 13.15 17.98 4.09
CA SER A 236 13.41 16.97 5.12
C SER A 236 13.09 17.55 6.50
N GLY A 237 12.68 16.73 7.44
CA GLY A 237 12.37 17.17 8.80
C GLY A 237 11.70 16.06 9.59
N LYS A 238 11.16 16.40 10.76
CA LYS A 238 10.39 15.47 11.59
C LYS A 238 8.93 15.50 11.17
N SER A 239 8.42 14.38 10.69
CA SER A 239 7.00 14.22 10.36
C SER A 239 6.58 12.76 10.55
N LEU A 240 5.28 12.49 10.47
CA LEU A 240 4.82 11.10 10.38
C LEU A 240 5.37 10.43 9.11
N VAL A 241 5.50 9.12 9.21
CA VAL A 241 5.96 8.26 8.13
C VAL A 241 4.88 7.22 7.84
N HIS A 242 4.74 6.80 6.58
CA HIS A 242 3.84 5.73 6.19
C HIS A 242 4.50 4.75 5.24
N SER A 243 3.79 3.68 4.88
CA SER A 243 4.23 2.66 3.90
C SER A 243 5.50 1.92 4.35
N ALA A 244 6.36 1.50 3.41
CA ALA A 244 7.54 0.70 3.68
C ALA A 244 8.49 1.28 4.74
N PRO A 245 8.79 2.60 4.74
CA PRO A 245 9.64 3.19 5.77
C PRO A 245 9.06 3.06 7.19
N LEU A 246 7.74 3.23 7.37
CA LEU A 246 7.11 3.04 8.68
C LEU A 246 7.24 1.60 9.18
N THR A 247 7.03 0.62 8.29
CA THR A 247 7.21 -0.79 8.62
C THR A 247 8.67 -1.11 8.98
N ALA A 248 9.64 -0.53 8.26
CA ALA A 248 11.05 -0.69 8.58
C ALA A 248 11.39 -0.16 9.99
N ILE A 249 10.90 1.04 10.34
CA ILE A 249 11.08 1.63 11.67
C ILE A 249 10.39 0.77 12.75
N ALA A 250 9.18 0.26 12.49
CA ALA A 250 8.48 -0.63 13.41
C ALA A 250 9.27 -1.91 13.69
N PHE A 251 9.88 -2.50 12.66
CA PHE A 251 10.69 -3.71 12.79
C PHE A 251 11.95 -3.49 13.64
N ASN A 252 12.43 -2.25 13.74
CA ASN A 252 13.55 -1.92 14.64
C ASN A 252 13.16 -1.96 16.12
N LYS A 253 11.86 -1.96 16.45
CA LYS A 253 11.35 -2.13 17.83
C LYS A 253 11.22 -3.61 18.25
N GLY A 254 11.69 -4.55 17.43
CA GLY A 254 11.68 -5.98 17.72
C GLY A 254 13.01 -6.51 18.27
N LEU A 255 13.11 -7.84 18.38
CA LEU A 255 14.29 -8.53 18.92
C LEU A 255 15.59 -8.23 18.15
N PHE A 256 15.48 -7.85 16.88
CA PHE A 256 16.62 -7.64 15.98
C PHE A 256 17.18 -6.20 16.01
N GLY A 257 16.58 -5.29 16.79
CA GLY A 257 16.98 -3.88 16.83
C GLY A 257 17.08 -3.26 15.44
N ASP A 258 18.07 -2.42 15.18
CA ASP A 258 18.28 -1.75 13.89
C ASP A 258 18.48 -2.69 12.68
N TYR A 259 18.66 -4.01 12.90
CA TYR A 259 18.70 -4.98 11.81
C TYR A 259 17.30 -5.40 11.34
N GLY A 260 16.24 -5.08 12.10
CA GLY A 260 14.86 -5.38 11.76
C GLY A 260 14.42 -4.78 10.42
N GLN A 261 14.88 -3.55 10.12
CA GLN A 261 14.62 -2.89 8.82
C GLN A 261 15.12 -3.72 7.61
N TYR A 262 16.18 -4.52 7.76
CA TYR A 262 16.65 -5.38 6.66
C TYR A 262 15.72 -6.55 6.39
N ILE A 263 14.98 -7.03 7.40
CA ILE A 263 13.92 -8.03 7.20
C ILE A 263 12.84 -7.44 6.29
N VAL A 264 12.47 -6.17 6.50
CA VAL A 264 11.51 -5.45 5.66
C VAL A 264 12.07 -5.24 4.25
N ALA A 265 13.32 -4.79 4.11
CA ALA A 265 13.93 -4.56 2.81
C ALA A 265 14.05 -5.86 1.98
N ILE A 266 14.54 -6.95 2.60
CA ILE A 266 14.61 -8.27 1.96
C ILE A 266 13.21 -8.79 1.65
N GLY A 267 12.28 -8.67 2.60
CA GLY A 267 10.89 -9.04 2.41
C GLY A 267 10.28 -8.34 1.20
N LEU A 268 10.34 -7.01 1.14
CA LEU A 268 9.85 -6.21 0.03
C LEU A 268 10.46 -6.61 -1.31
N LEU A 269 11.76 -6.91 -1.34
CA LEU A 269 12.41 -7.43 -2.55
C LEU A 269 11.80 -8.77 -2.98
N LEU A 270 11.63 -9.72 -2.06
CA LEU A 270 11.06 -11.04 -2.36
C LEU A 270 9.58 -10.96 -2.75
N PHE A 271 8.80 -10.09 -2.09
CA PHE A 271 7.41 -9.82 -2.41
C PHE A 271 7.28 -9.17 -3.80
N ALA A 272 8.00 -8.09 -4.07
CA ALA A 272 7.99 -7.45 -5.38
C ALA A 272 8.40 -8.42 -6.50
N PHE A 273 9.39 -9.28 -6.22
CA PHE A 273 9.85 -10.28 -7.17
C PHE A 273 8.82 -11.39 -7.41
N SER A 274 8.14 -11.89 -6.38
CA SER A 274 7.10 -12.92 -6.51
C SER A 274 5.90 -12.37 -7.28
N THR A 275 5.44 -11.16 -6.95
CA THR A 275 4.38 -10.46 -7.69
C THR A 275 4.77 -10.25 -9.16
N ALA A 276 6.00 -9.81 -9.43
CA ALA A 276 6.48 -9.63 -10.80
C ALA A 276 6.43 -10.93 -11.63
N ILE A 277 6.71 -12.09 -11.01
CA ILE A 277 6.63 -13.40 -11.67
C ILE A 277 5.16 -13.75 -12.00
N SER A 278 4.26 -13.63 -11.03
CA SER A 278 2.83 -13.95 -11.21
C SER A 278 2.18 -13.07 -12.26
N TRP A 279 2.40 -11.75 -12.21
CA TRP A 279 1.83 -10.80 -13.17
C TRP A 279 2.40 -10.95 -14.58
N SER A 280 3.65 -11.41 -14.71
CA SER A 280 4.19 -11.79 -16.01
C SER A 280 3.46 -13.00 -16.61
N TYR A 281 3.09 -13.96 -15.77
CA TYR A 281 2.31 -15.11 -16.20
C TYR A 281 0.89 -14.70 -16.59
N TYR A 282 0.21 -13.86 -15.81
CA TYR A 282 -1.14 -13.36 -16.09
C TYR A 282 -1.22 -12.63 -17.43
N GLY A 283 -0.32 -11.66 -17.64
CA GLY A 283 -0.25 -10.94 -18.91
C GLY A 283 0.13 -11.86 -20.08
N GLY A 284 1.00 -12.85 -19.86
CA GLY A 284 1.32 -13.86 -20.87
C GLY A 284 0.10 -14.67 -21.34
N ARG A 285 -0.84 -14.98 -20.43
CA ARG A 285 -2.12 -15.63 -20.78
C ARG A 285 -3.04 -14.69 -21.55
N SER A 286 -3.11 -13.44 -21.15
CA SER A 286 -3.85 -12.40 -21.88
C SER A 286 -3.32 -12.23 -23.32
N VAL A 287 -2.01 -12.20 -23.50
CA VAL A 287 -1.35 -12.16 -24.83
C VAL A 287 -1.64 -13.42 -25.62
N THR A 288 -1.65 -14.59 -24.98
CA THR A 288 -2.01 -15.85 -25.64
C THR A 288 -3.43 -15.81 -26.17
N TYR A 289 -4.37 -15.26 -25.40
CA TYR A 289 -5.77 -15.11 -25.81
C TYR A 289 -5.93 -14.17 -27.01
N LEU A 290 -5.23 -13.02 -27.00
CA LEU A 290 -5.37 -12.00 -28.04
C LEU A 290 -4.58 -12.30 -29.32
N PHE A 291 -3.35 -12.77 -29.19
CA PHE A 291 -2.38 -12.84 -30.29
C PHE A 291 -1.83 -14.25 -30.53
N GLY A 292 -2.07 -15.18 -29.61
CA GLY A 292 -1.55 -16.55 -29.67
C GLY A 292 -0.19 -16.75 -29.00
N VAL A 293 0.19 -18.01 -28.82
CA VAL A 293 1.35 -18.45 -28.01
C VAL A 293 2.69 -17.90 -28.53
N LYS A 294 2.80 -17.65 -29.84
CA LYS A 294 4.03 -17.15 -30.49
C LYS A 294 4.50 -15.80 -29.89
N TYR A 295 3.57 -14.96 -29.44
CA TYR A 295 3.89 -13.61 -28.97
C TYR A 295 4.26 -13.51 -27.48
N VAL A 296 4.08 -14.59 -26.72
CA VAL A 296 4.32 -14.60 -25.27
C VAL A 296 5.77 -14.26 -24.92
N ASN A 297 6.74 -14.75 -25.70
CA ASN A 297 8.15 -14.46 -25.44
C ASN A 297 8.51 -13.00 -25.71
N TYR A 298 7.91 -12.37 -26.72
CA TYR A 298 8.07 -10.94 -26.98
C TYR A 298 7.47 -10.10 -25.85
N TYR A 299 6.27 -10.46 -25.40
CA TYR A 299 5.64 -9.83 -24.24
C TYR A 299 6.55 -9.91 -23.00
N ARG A 300 7.13 -11.08 -22.70
CA ARG A 300 8.02 -11.25 -21.54
C ARG A 300 9.27 -10.36 -21.61
N ILE A 301 9.82 -10.15 -22.80
CA ILE A 301 10.96 -9.24 -22.99
C ILE A 301 10.52 -7.79 -22.71
N ILE A 302 9.40 -7.36 -23.29
CA ILE A 302 8.82 -6.03 -23.06
C ILE A 302 8.51 -5.82 -21.57
N TYR A 303 7.93 -6.83 -20.91
CA TYR A 303 7.63 -6.82 -19.49
C TYR A 303 8.87 -6.58 -18.63
N VAL A 304 10.00 -7.23 -18.94
CA VAL A 304 11.27 -7.01 -18.24
C VAL A 304 11.85 -5.61 -18.51
N ILE A 305 11.78 -5.13 -19.75
CA ILE A 305 12.19 -3.75 -20.10
C ILE A 305 11.34 -2.72 -19.33
N GLY A 306 10.05 -3.03 -19.12
CA GLY A 306 9.13 -2.22 -18.33
C GLY A 306 9.63 -1.92 -16.91
N PHE A 307 10.31 -2.86 -16.24
CA PHE A 307 10.90 -2.60 -14.91
C PHE A 307 12.02 -1.57 -14.96
N PHE A 308 12.86 -1.59 -16.00
CA PHE A 308 13.92 -0.60 -16.16
C PHE A 308 13.33 0.79 -16.39
N LEU A 309 12.28 0.88 -17.22
CA LEU A 309 11.55 2.13 -17.44
C LEU A 309 10.84 2.61 -16.17
N ALA A 310 10.24 1.71 -15.40
CA ALA A 310 9.56 2.04 -14.15
C ALA A 310 10.53 2.60 -13.08
N ALA A 311 11.82 2.24 -13.14
CA ALA A 311 12.84 2.78 -12.22
C ALA A 311 13.23 4.24 -12.53
N ILE A 312 12.89 4.77 -13.70
CA ILE A 312 13.23 6.14 -14.13
C ILE A 312 12.00 7.03 -14.37
N ILE A 313 10.82 6.44 -14.47
CA ILE A 313 9.55 7.17 -14.61
C ILE A 313 9.07 7.60 -13.23
N ASP A 314 8.46 8.78 -13.17
CA ASP A 314 7.84 9.29 -11.96
C ASP A 314 6.78 8.34 -11.40
N THR A 315 6.85 8.09 -10.10
CA THR A 315 6.01 7.12 -9.39
C THR A 315 4.52 7.49 -9.47
N THR A 316 4.17 8.79 -9.48
CA THR A 316 2.77 9.24 -9.63
C THR A 316 2.18 8.78 -10.95
N ILE A 317 2.94 8.89 -12.05
CA ILE A 317 2.50 8.43 -13.37
C ILE A 317 2.23 6.92 -13.36
N VAL A 318 3.12 6.14 -12.74
CA VAL A 318 2.97 4.68 -12.64
C VAL A 318 1.70 4.31 -11.87
N TRP A 319 1.44 4.93 -10.72
CA TRP A 319 0.23 4.68 -9.93
C TRP A 319 -1.05 5.09 -10.65
N THR A 320 -1.05 6.23 -11.36
CA THR A 320 -2.21 6.66 -12.15
C THR A 320 -2.54 5.64 -13.24
N PHE A 321 -1.53 5.19 -13.99
CA PHE A 321 -1.74 4.18 -15.02
C PHE A 321 -2.21 2.85 -14.45
N ALA A 322 -1.60 2.39 -13.35
CA ALA A 322 -2.00 1.16 -12.66
C ALA A 322 -3.47 1.21 -12.20
N GLY A 323 -3.90 2.34 -11.61
CA GLY A 323 -5.28 2.52 -11.18
C GLY A 323 -6.30 2.42 -12.33
N ILE A 324 -6.00 3.04 -13.47
CA ILE A 324 -6.84 2.96 -14.67
C ILE A 324 -6.89 1.52 -15.19
N ALA A 325 -5.74 0.85 -15.31
CA ALA A 325 -5.66 -0.52 -15.81
C ALA A 325 -6.43 -1.51 -14.91
N ILE A 326 -6.32 -1.36 -13.59
CA ILE A 326 -7.05 -2.19 -12.62
C ILE A 326 -8.55 -1.96 -12.72
N ALA A 327 -9.01 -0.71 -12.84
CA ALA A 327 -10.43 -0.43 -13.04
C ALA A 327 -10.96 -1.10 -14.33
N LEU A 328 -10.20 -1.01 -15.43
CA LEU A 328 -10.56 -1.60 -16.72
C LEU A 328 -10.61 -3.13 -16.71
N MET A 329 -9.80 -3.81 -15.89
CA MET A 329 -9.88 -5.27 -15.76
C MET A 329 -11.00 -5.70 -14.80
N THR A 330 -11.19 -4.95 -13.72
CA THR A 330 -12.12 -5.29 -12.63
C THR A 330 -13.57 -5.20 -13.10
N LEU A 331 -13.94 -4.13 -13.81
CA LEU A 331 -15.33 -3.90 -14.21
C LEU A 331 -15.91 -5.02 -15.11
N PRO A 332 -15.25 -5.44 -16.21
CA PRO A 332 -15.72 -6.57 -17.01
C PRO A 332 -15.74 -7.88 -16.23
N ASN A 333 -14.75 -8.12 -15.37
CA ASN A 333 -14.69 -9.34 -14.56
C ASN A 333 -15.87 -9.44 -13.58
N LEU A 334 -16.15 -8.37 -12.82
CA LEU A 334 -17.28 -8.33 -11.90
C LEU A 334 -18.63 -8.52 -12.61
N LEU A 335 -18.78 -7.91 -13.79
CA LEU A 335 -19.96 -8.14 -14.64
C LEU A 335 -20.06 -9.60 -15.06
N GLY A 336 -18.95 -10.22 -15.49
CA GLY A 336 -18.88 -11.63 -15.84
C GLY A 336 -19.30 -12.54 -14.69
N ILE A 337 -18.74 -12.33 -13.49
CA ILE A 337 -19.11 -13.08 -12.27
C ILE A 337 -20.60 -12.92 -11.97
N PHE A 338 -21.13 -11.69 -12.07
CA PHE A 338 -22.55 -11.46 -11.83
C PHE A 338 -23.43 -12.20 -12.83
N LEU A 339 -23.09 -12.20 -14.12
CA LEU A 339 -23.83 -12.91 -15.15
C LEU A 339 -23.78 -14.43 -14.97
N LEU A 340 -22.61 -14.97 -14.60
CA LEU A 340 -22.35 -16.41 -14.41
C LEU A 340 -22.66 -16.92 -13.00
N ARG A 341 -23.31 -16.11 -12.14
CA ARG A 341 -23.60 -16.47 -10.74
C ARG A 341 -24.43 -17.76 -10.60
N LYS A 342 -25.26 -18.09 -11.61
CA LYS A 342 -26.05 -19.32 -11.62
C LYS A 342 -25.17 -20.53 -11.89
N ASP A 343 -24.33 -20.47 -12.92
CA ASP A 343 -23.37 -21.53 -13.26
C ASP A 343 -22.41 -21.82 -12.10
N MET A 344 -21.96 -20.77 -11.40
CA MET A 344 -21.15 -20.92 -10.19
C MET A 344 -21.92 -21.65 -9.08
N LYS A 345 -23.19 -21.28 -8.83
CA LYS A 345 -24.03 -21.94 -7.82
C LYS A 345 -24.26 -23.41 -8.16
N ASP A 346 -24.52 -23.72 -9.43
CA ASP A 346 -24.75 -25.08 -9.89
C ASP A 346 -23.47 -25.93 -9.78
N SER A 347 -22.31 -25.36 -10.12
CA SER A 347 -21.01 -26.02 -9.95
C SER A 347 -20.70 -26.33 -8.47
N ILE A 348 -21.04 -25.43 -7.55
CA ILE A 348 -20.90 -25.66 -6.10
C ILE A 348 -21.83 -26.78 -5.63
N ALA A 349 -23.07 -26.81 -6.12
CA ALA A 349 -24.01 -27.87 -5.77
C ALA A 349 -23.55 -29.24 -6.30
N ASP A 350 -23.04 -29.29 -7.53
CA ASP A 350 -22.45 -30.50 -8.11
C ASP A 350 -21.26 -31.01 -7.29
N TYR A 351 -20.33 -30.12 -6.94
CA TYR A 351 -19.17 -30.47 -6.11
C TYR A 351 -19.60 -30.96 -4.73
N LYS A 352 -20.61 -30.34 -4.10
CA LYS A 352 -21.16 -30.83 -2.84
C LYS A 352 -21.65 -32.28 -2.97
N ASN A 353 -22.47 -32.57 -3.98
CA ASN A 353 -22.98 -33.93 -4.21
C ASN A 353 -21.85 -34.93 -4.46
N HIS A 354 -20.81 -34.53 -5.19
CA HIS A 354 -19.61 -35.34 -5.41
C HIS A 354 -18.91 -35.68 -4.09
N VAL A 355 -18.65 -34.68 -3.24
CA VAL A 355 -18.00 -34.89 -1.94
C VAL A 355 -18.85 -35.79 -1.04
N GLU A 356 -20.16 -35.57 -0.98
CA GLU A 356 -21.07 -36.44 -0.20
C GLU A 356 -21.06 -37.88 -0.70
N SER A 357 -21.01 -38.08 -2.02
CA SER A 357 -20.95 -39.40 -2.64
C SER A 357 -19.62 -40.12 -2.38
N VAL A 358 -18.49 -39.41 -2.48
CA VAL A 358 -17.15 -40.00 -2.34
C VAL A 358 -16.82 -40.30 -0.88
N PHE A 359 -17.13 -39.36 0.03
CA PHE A 359 -16.78 -39.47 1.44
C PHE A 359 -17.92 -40.02 2.31
N GLN A 360 -19.05 -40.41 1.70
CA GLN A 360 -20.24 -40.96 2.38
C GLN A 360 -20.71 -40.12 3.59
N THR A 361 -20.49 -38.81 3.52
CA THR A 361 -20.71 -37.87 4.63
C THR A 361 -21.53 -36.71 4.11
N LYS A 362 -22.64 -36.38 4.78
CA LYS A 362 -23.45 -35.20 4.46
C LYS A 362 -22.75 -33.93 4.95
N ILE A 363 -22.70 -32.91 4.11
CA ILE A 363 -22.03 -31.63 4.39
C ILE A 363 -23.05 -30.49 4.44
#